data_AF-A0A060CEG9-F1
#
_entry.id   AF-A0A060CEG9-F1
#
_cell.length_a   1.000
_cell.length_b   1.000
_cell.length_c   1.000
_cell.angle_alpha   90.00
_cell.angle_beta   90.00
_cell.angle_gamma   90.00
#
_symmetry.space_group_name_H-M   'P 1'
#
loop_
_entity.id
_entity.type
_entity.pdbx_description
1 polymer ?
#
loop_
_entity_poly.entity_id
_entity_poly.type
_entity_poly.pdbx_seq_one_letter_code
_entity_poly.pdbx_strand_id
1 'polypeptide(L)'
;MAPEKPGALQAIEHLRQRGVRVMLGHSAATWEQTRTAFDAGADGLVHCYNGMTGLHHREPGMVGAGLTDPRAWLELIADGHHVHPAAMKLCCCCAKDRLVLITDAMQAAGMPDGNYTLCGEKVEMRCGIVRTASGSLAGSTLSVDAAVRNMVELRE
;
A
#
# COMPACT_ATOMS: atom_id res chain seq x y z
N MET A 1 -0.07 1.75 -10.21
CA MET A 1 0.75 2.16 -11.38
C MET A 1 2.08 2.71 -10.87
N ALA A 2 3.18 2.45 -11.58
CA ALA A 2 4.49 2.99 -11.24
C ALA A 2 4.75 4.29 -12.04
N PRO A 3 4.74 5.48 -11.39
CA PRO A 3 4.74 6.76 -12.09
C PRO A 3 6.07 7.13 -12.76
N GLU A 4 7.19 6.49 -12.39
CA GLU A 4 8.49 6.67 -13.01
C GLU A 4 8.62 5.98 -14.38
N LYS A 5 7.64 5.14 -14.74
CA LYS A 5 7.68 4.38 -16.00
C LYS A 5 7.31 5.27 -17.20
N PRO A 6 7.93 5.06 -18.38
CA PRO A 6 7.56 5.77 -19.59
C PRO A 6 6.07 5.63 -19.91
N GLY A 7 5.41 6.73 -20.27
CA GLY A 7 3.98 6.74 -20.58
C GLY A 7 3.03 6.76 -19.37
N ALA A 8 3.55 6.68 -18.14
CA ALA A 8 2.70 6.59 -16.95
C ALA A 8 1.82 7.83 -16.76
N LEU A 9 2.35 9.04 -16.95
CA LEU A 9 1.58 10.28 -16.82
C LEU A 9 0.43 10.36 -17.84
N GLN A 10 0.72 10.05 -19.12
CA GLN A 10 -0.30 10.02 -20.17
C GLN A 10 -1.36 8.95 -19.88
N ALA A 11 -0.95 7.80 -19.34
CA ALA A 11 -1.88 6.75 -18.93
C ALA A 11 -2.76 7.19 -17.76
N ILE A 12 -2.21 7.86 -16.75
CA ILE A 12 -2.96 8.43 -15.61
C ILE A 12 -4.03 9.39 -16.14
N GLU A 13 -3.64 10.37 -16.95
CA GLU A 13 -4.57 11.35 -17.52
C GLU A 13 -5.68 10.67 -18.34
N HIS A 14 -5.31 9.71 -19.18
CA HIS A 14 -6.24 8.96 -20.02
C HIS A 14 -7.27 8.15 -19.22
N LEU A 15 -6.81 7.48 -18.15
CA LEU A 15 -7.66 6.71 -17.24
C LEU A 15 -8.58 7.63 -16.44
N ARG A 16 -8.04 8.75 -15.96
CA ARG A 16 -8.79 9.74 -15.17
C ARG A 16 -9.92 10.36 -15.98
N GLN A 17 -9.68 10.70 -17.25
CA GLN A 17 -10.70 11.19 -18.18
C GLN A 17 -11.85 10.19 -18.40
N ARG A 18 -11.63 8.91 -18.13
CA ARG A 18 -12.64 7.82 -18.21
C ARG A 18 -13.28 7.50 -16.87
N GLY A 19 -13.00 8.30 -15.83
CA GLY A 19 -13.53 8.08 -14.48
C GLY A 19 -12.88 6.91 -13.73
N VAL A 20 -11.77 6.36 -14.24
CA VAL A 20 -11.02 5.31 -13.55
C VAL A 20 -10.14 5.95 -12.47
N ARG A 21 -10.18 5.39 -11.26
CA ARG A 21 -9.29 5.79 -10.17
C ARG A 21 -7.91 5.15 -10.35
N VAL A 22 -6.85 5.91 -10.14
CA VAL A 22 -5.48 5.43 -10.35
C VAL A 22 -4.67 5.51 -9.06
N MET A 23 -4.36 4.36 -8.47
CA MET A 23 -3.48 4.25 -7.31
C MET A 23 -2.04 3.96 -7.74
N LEU A 24 -1.06 4.55 -7.05
CA LEU A 24 0.37 4.40 -7.31
C LEU A 24 1.00 3.37 -6.37
N GLY A 25 1.91 2.55 -6.86
CA GLY A 25 2.59 1.51 -6.07
C GLY A 25 3.47 0.59 -6.91
N HIS A 26 4.21 -0.31 -6.26
CA HIS A 26 5.23 -1.17 -6.89
C HIS A 26 6.22 -0.36 -7.73
N SER A 27 6.80 0.67 -7.11
CA SER A 27 7.52 1.74 -7.79
C SER A 27 8.70 2.23 -6.98
N ALA A 28 9.76 2.62 -7.70
CA ALA A 28 10.93 3.26 -7.12
C ALA A 28 10.93 4.79 -7.27
N ALA A 29 9.75 5.40 -7.49
CA ALA A 29 9.64 6.81 -7.81
C ALA A 29 10.14 7.73 -6.68
N THR A 30 10.72 8.88 -7.06
CA THR A 30 11.05 9.95 -6.11
C THR A 30 9.80 10.67 -5.63
N TRP A 31 9.96 11.54 -4.63
CA TRP A 31 8.89 12.43 -4.20
C TRP A 31 8.33 13.28 -5.36
N GLU A 32 9.19 13.89 -6.18
CA GLU A 32 8.79 14.75 -7.30
C GLU A 32 8.01 13.99 -8.37
N GLN A 33 8.45 12.79 -8.73
CA GLN A 33 7.77 11.94 -9.70
C GLN A 33 6.37 11.56 -9.21
N THR A 34 6.25 11.23 -7.91
CA THR A 34 4.97 10.89 -7.28
C THR A 34 4.03 12.08 -7.26
N ARG A 35 4.52 13.27 -6.90
CA ARG A 35 3.73 14.50 -6.91
C ARG A 35 3.25 14.85 -8.31
N THR A 36 4.12 14.71 -9.31
CA THR A 36 3.76 14.94 -10.73
C THR A 36 2.64 13.99 -11.16
N ALA A 37 2.65 12.75 -10.69
CA ALA A 37 1.57 11.80 -10.96
C ALA A 37 0.25 12.18 -10.27
N PHE A 38 0.29 12.73 -9.04
CA PHE A 38 -0.91 13.30 -8.41
C PHE A 38 -1.44 14.51 -9.19
N ASP A 39 -0.54 15.37 -9.71
CA ASP A 39 -0.92 16.51 -10.56
C ASP A 39 -1.56 16.05 -11.88
N ALA A 40 -1.12 14.93 -12.44
CA ALA A 40 -1.73 14.27 -13.60
C ALA A 40 -3.08 13.60 -13.28
N GLY A 41 -3.47 13.49 -12.00
CA GLY A 41 -4.76 12.99 -11.57
C GLY A 41 -4.74 11.59 -10.94
N ALA A 42 -3.58 11.07 -10.53
CA ALA A 42 -3.53 9.88 -9.69
C ALA A 42 -4.17 10.16 -8.32
N ASP A 43 -4.88 9.17 -7.78
CA ASP A 43 -5.73 9.32 -6.61
C ASP A 43 -5.01 9.03 -5.30
N GLY A 44 -3.89 8.31 -5.29
CA GLY A 44 -3.30 7.87 -4.04
C GLY A 44 -2.22 6.80 -4.14
N LEU A 45 -1.94 6.15 -3.01
CA LEU A 45 -0.98 5.05 -2.89
C LEU A 45 -1.71 3.75 -2.53
N VAL A 46 -1.51 2.69 -3.32
CA VAL A 46 -1.94 1.32 -2.96
C VAL A 46 -1.00 0.79 -1.87
N HIS A 47 -1.55 0.05 -0.88
CA HIS A 47 -0.83 -0.55 0.26
C HIS A 47 0.37 0.27 0.76
N CYS A 48 0.15 1.55 1.07
CA CYS A 48 1.15 2.53 1.50
C CYS A 48 2.22 1.92 2.42
N TYR A 49 3.48 2.30 2.19
CA TYR A 49 4.73 1.71 2.72
C TYR A 49 5.24 0.46 1.98
N ASN A 50 4.37 -0.35 1.37
CA ASN A 50 4.76 -1.63 0.80
C ASN A 50 5.12 -1.50 -0.69
N GLY A 51 6.25 -2.08 -1.10
CA GLY A 51 6.68 -2.07 -2.50
C GLY A 51 6.90 -0.67 -3.09
N MET A 52 7.30 0.31 -2.28
CA MET A 52 7.51 1.70 -2.70
C MET A 52 8.70 2.35 -2.00
N THR A 53 9.15 3.51 -2.48
CA THR A 53 10.18 4.30 -1.78
C THR A 53 9.64 4.84 -0.45
N GLY A 54 10.39 4.56 0.62
CA GLY A 54 10.05 4.95 1.99
C GLY A 54 10.28 6.44 2.27
N LEU A 55 9.91 6.85 3.49
CA LEU A 55 10.10 8.21 3.98
C LEU A 55 11.53 8.41 4.49
N HIS A 56 12.28 9.29 3.84
CA HIS A 56 13.57 9.80 4.33
C HIS A 56 13.57 11.34 4.34
N HIS A 57 14.19 11.97 5.34
CA HIS A 57 14.08 13.42 5.58
C HIS A 57 14.65 14.31 4.48
N ARG A 58 15.57 13.80 3.64
CA ARG A 58 16.12 14.52 2.48
C ARG A 58 15.51 14.12 1.14
N GLU A 59 14.85 12.96 1.09
CA GLU A 59 14.20 12.43 -0.10
C GLU A 59 12.97 11.68 0.40
N PRO A 60 11.82 12.35 0.52
CA PRO A 60 10.65 11.77 1.19
C PRO A 60 10.04 10.57 0.46
N GLY A 61 10.40 10.37 -0.82
CA GLY A 61 9.89 9.27 -1.63
C GLY A 61 8.37 9.30 -1.81
N MET A 62 7.83 8.16 -2.23
CA MET A 62 6.39 7.97 -2.43
C MET A 62 5.62 8.11 -1.13
N VAL A 63 6.10 7.48 -0.05
CA VAL A 63 5.46 7.56 1.28
C VAL A 63 5.34 9.01 1.74
N GLY A 64 6.42 9.80 1.64
CA GLY A 64 6.37 11.21 2.00
C GLY A 64 5.41 12.01 1.12
N ALA A 65 5.37 11.75 -0.19
CA ALA A 65 4.43 12.40 -1.09
C ALA A 65 2.98 12.11 -0.68
N GLY A 66 2.62 10.85 -0.44
CA GLY A 66 1.26 10.48 -0.04
C GLY A 66 0.84 11.03 1.33
N LEU A 67 1.75 11.01 2.32
CA LEU A 67 1.47 11.53 3.67
C LEU A 67 1.22 13.05 3.66
N THR A 68 1.93 13.78 2.79
CA THR A 68 1.91 15.24 2.75
C THR A 68 0.93 15.86 1.75
N ASP A 69 0.52 15.11 0.71
CA ASP A 69 -0.42 15.62 -0.29
C ASP A 69 -1.88 15.40 0.16
N PRO A 70 -2.67 16.47 0.38
CA PRO A 70 -4.05 16.34 0.86
C PRO A 70 -5.02 15.73 -0.16
N ARG A 71 -4.59 15.53 -1.42
CA ARG A 71 -5.41 14.90 -2.47
C ARG A 71 -5.31 13.37 -2.47
N ALA A 72 -4.26 12.81 -1.85
CA ALA A 72 -3.93 11.40 -1.97
C ALA A 72 -4.72 10.51 -1.00
N TRP A 73 -5.38 9.46 -1.49
CA TRP A 73 -5.91 8.39 -0.67
C TRP A 73 -4.80 7.41 -0.32
N LEU A 74 -4.72 6.95 0.94
CA LEU A 74 -3.68 6.02 1.36
C LEU A 74 -4.32 4.70 1.79
N GLU A 75 -4.09 3.66 1.00
CA GLU A 75 -4.50 2.32 1.38
C GLU A 75 -3.50 1.73 2.40
N LEU A 76 -4.01 1.09 3.46
CA LEU A 76 -3.19 0.55 4.54
C LEU A 76 -3.61 -0.88 4.88
N ILE A 77 -2.63 -1.78 4.91
CA ILE A 77 -2.77 -3.14 5.45
C ILE A 77 -2.48 -3.08 6.95
N ALA A 78 -3.53 -3.15 7.76
CA ALA A 78 -3.45 -2.95 9.21
C ALA A 78 -3.33 -4.27 9.99
N ASP A 79 -2.27 -5.06 9.75
CA ASP A 79 -2.05 -6.39 10.38
C ASP A 79 -0.84 -6.48 11.34
N GLY A 80 -0.11 -5.38 11.49
CA GLY A 80 1.04 -5.27 12.40
C GLY A 80 2.36 -5.83 11.85
N HIS A 81 2.36 -6.48 10.68
CA HIS A 81 3.56 -7.09 10.10
C HIS A 81 3.91 -6.56 8.71
N HIS A 82 2.92 -6.13 7.91
CA HIS A 82 3.19 -5.31 6.72
C HIS A 82 3.66 -3.91 7.10
N VAL A 83 3.03 -3.33 8.11
CA VAL A 83 3.34 -1.99 8.60
C VAL A 83 3.50 -2.03 10.11
N HIS A 84 4.58 -1.44 10.62
CA HIS A 84 4.79 -1.34 12.06
C HIS A 84 3.69 -0.46 12.70
N PRO A 85 3.15 -0.81 13.88
CA PRO A 85 2.15 -0.01 14.60
C PRO A 85 2.39 1.51 14.62
N ALA A 86 3.63 1.95 14.91
CA ALA A 86 3.98 3.37 14.92
C ALA A 86 3.85 4.04 13.53
N ALA A 87 4.17 3.33 12.45
CA ALA A 87 3.99 3.84 11.10
C ALA A 87 2.50 3.89 10.70
N MET A 88 1.68 2.93 11.16
CA MET A 88 0.22 3.01 11.02
C MET A 88 -0.35 4.25 11.72
N LYS A 89 0.09 4.53 12.96
CA LYS A 89 -0.30 5.74 13.71
C LYS A 89 0.09 7.01 12.95
N LEU A 90 1.32 7.08 12.41
CA LEU A 90 1.77 8.19 11.58
C LEU A 90 0.87 8.38 10.35
N CYS A 91 0.61 7.31 9.61
CA CYS A 91 -0.27 7.33 8.44
C CYS A 91 -1.67 7.83 8.81
N CYS A 92 -2.26 7.32 9.90
CA CYS A 92 -3.56 7.77 10.39
C CYS A 92 -3.58 9.27 10.73
N CYS A 93 -2.55 9.79 11.40
CA CYS A 93 -2.46 11.21 11.75
C CYS A 93 -2.37 12.12 10.52
N CYS A 94 -1.62 11.70 9.50
CA CYS A 94 -1.42 12.48 8.27
C CYS A 94 -2.60 12.35 7.29
N ALA A 95 -3.11 11.14 7.08
CA ALA A 95 -4.16 10.83 6.11
C ALA A 95 -5.55 11.22 6.60
N LYS A 96 -5.84 11.04 7.90
CA LYS A 96 -7.17 11.27 8.50
C LYS A 96 -8.24 10.56 7.68
N ASP A 97 -9.23 11.29 7.17
CA ASP A 97 -10.35 10.77 6.38
C ASP A 97 -9.95 10.19 5.02
N ARG A 98 -8.69 10.37 4.60
CA ARG A 98 -8.12 9.80 3.36
C ARG A 98 -7.56 8.38 3.54
N LEU A 99 -7.51 7.87 4.77
CA LEU A 99 -7.02 6.53 5.05
C LEU A 99 -8.06 5.49 4.64
N VAL A 100 -7.64 4.49 3.86
CA VAL A 100 -8.48 3.38 3.42
C VAL A 100 -7.89 2.09 3.95
N LEU A 101 -8.64 1.34 4.76
CA LEU A 101 -8.19 0.03 5.19
C LEU A 101 -8.44 -0.99 4.08
N ILE A 102 -7.39 -1.73 3.74
CA ILE A 102 -7.46 -2.85 2.81
C ILE A 102 -6.92 -4.10 3.49
N THR A 103 -7.27 -5.26 2.94
CA THR A 103 -6.67 -6.51 3.39
C THR A 103 -5.41 -6.83 2.61
N ASP A 104 -5.43 -6.63 1.28
CA ASP A 104 -4.47 -7.28 0.37
C ASP A 104 -4.42 -8.80 0.57
N ALA A 105 -5.56 -9.38 0.96
CA ALA A 105 -5.67 -10.78 1.30
C ALA A 105 -5.48 -11.67 0.07
N MET A 106 -4.71 -12.74 0.23
CA MET A 106 -4.53 -13.77 -0.78
C MET A 106 -5.28 -15.07 -0.39
N GLN A 107 -5.25 -16.08 -1.26
CA GLN A 107 -6.06 -17.31 -1.11
C GLN A 107 -5.87 -18.10 0.21
N ALA A 108 -4.81 -17.83 0.98
CA ALA A 108 -4.57 -18.42 2.28
C ALA A 108 -5.38 -17.76 3.41
N ALA A 109 -6.03 -16.62 3.16
CA ALA A 109 -6.88 -15.96 4.15
C ALA A 109 -8.02 -16.89 4.62
N GLY A 110 -8.09 -17.13 5.92
CA GLY A 110 -9.06 -18.07 6.52
C GLY A 110 -8.70 -19.55 6.39
N MET A 111 -7.54 -19.89 5.84
CA MET A 111 -7.06 -21.26 5.67
C MET A 111 -6.02 -21.62 6.75
N PRO A 112 -5.71 -22.91 6.99
CA PRO A 112 -4.63 -23.31 7.90
C PRO A 112 -3.23 -23.01 7.31
N ASP A 113 -2.21 -22.91 8.18
CA ASP A 113 -0.81 -22.78 7.74
C ASP A 113 -0.42 -23.87 6.72
N GLY A 114 0.39 -23.50 5.72
CA GLY A 114 0.73 -24.41 4.63
C GLY A 114 1.33 -23.72 3.41
N ASN A 115 1.44 -24.48 2.32
CA ASN A 115 1.97 -24.02 1.05
C ASN A 115 0.85 -23.59 0.10
N TYR A 116 1.00 -22.41 -0.50
CA TYR A 116 0.03 -21.81 -1.42
C TYR A 116 0.74 -21.27 -2.66
N THR A 117 -0.04 -20.69 -3.57
CA THR A 117 0.48 -19.95 -4.73
C THR A 117 -0.01 -18.50 -4.77
N LEU A 118 0.78 -17.59 -5.30
CA LEU A 118 0.36 -16.23 -5.58
C LEU A 118 0.92 -15.83 -6.94
N CYS A 119 0.05 -15.51 -7.90
CA CYS A 119 0.47 -15.19 -9.28
C CYS A 119 1.41 -16.24 -9.91
N GLY A 120 1.25 -17.52 -9.56
CA GLY A 120 2.09 -18.63 -10.04
C GLY A 120 3.39 -18.85 -9.23
N GLU A 121 3.73 -17.98 -8.29
CA GLU A 121 4.84 -18.15 -7.36
C GLU A 121 4.42 -18.99 -6.15
N LYS A 122 5.32 -19.86 -5.65
CA LYS A 122 5.09 -20.62 -4.42
C LYS A 122 5.32 -19.73 -3.21
N VAL A 123 4.38 -19.74 -2.27
CA VAL A 123 4.47 -19.02 -1.00
C VAL A 123 4.12 -19.96 0.15
N GLU A 124 4.65 -19.66 1.33
CA GLU A 124 4.40 -20.41 2.55
C GLU A 124 3.73 -19.51 3.57
N MET A 125 2.64 -19.98 4.16
CA MET A 125 2.01 -19.35 5.30
C MET A 125 2.48 -20.03 6.58
N ARG A 126 3.02 -19.24 7.51
CA ARG A 126 3.33 -19.64 8.88
C ARG A 126 2.82 -18.61 9.86
N CYS A 127 2.09 -19.06 10.88
CA CYS A 127 1.44 -18.21 11.87
C CYS A 127 0.59 -17.11 11.21
N GLY A 128 -0.13 -17.46 10.14
CA GLY A 128 -0.94 -16.51 9.38
C GLY A 128 -0.16 -15.52 8.51
N ILE A 129 1.17 -15.53 8.50
CA ILE A 129 1.99 -14.62 7.68
C ILE A 129 2.46 -15.35 6.43
N VAL A 130 2.17 -14.79 5.26
CA VAL A 130 2.52 -15.36 3.96
C VAL A 130 3.85 -14.78 3.47
N ARG A 131 4.79 -15.66 3.11
CA ARG A 131 6.10 -15.26 2.59
C ARG A 131 6.49 -16.03 1.34
N THR A 132 7.24 -15.38 0.46
CA THR A 132 7.95 -16.03 -0.65
C THR A 132 9.15 -16.83 -0.11
N ALA A 133 9.76 -17.65 -0.97
CA ALA A 133 10.99 -18.37 -0.63
C ALA A 133 12.17 -17.43 -0.25
N SER A 134 12.16 -16.18 -0.69
CA SER A 134 13.15 -15.17 -0.30
C SER A 134 12.85 -14.48 1.03
N GLY A 135 11.73 -14.83 1.68
CA GLY A 135 11.30 -14.25 2.95
C GLY A 135 10.49 -12.94 2.82
N SER A 136 10.25 -12.47 1.59
CA SER A 136 9.42 -11.28 1.34
C SER A 136 7.96 -11.57 1.68
N LEU A 137 7.24 -10.58 2.21
CA LEU A 137 5.78 -10.69 2.40
C LEU A 137 5.08 -10.81 1.04
N ALA A 138 4.04 -11.62 0.97
CA ALA A 138 3.35 -11.96 -0.28
C ALA A 138 1.82 -11.96 -0.09
N GLY A 139 1.24 -10.76 -0.14
CA GLY A 139 -0.14 -10.52 0.29
C GLY A 139 -0.32 -10.78 1.80
N SER A 140 -1.54 -10.66 2.27
CA SER A 140 -1.89 -10.89 3.67
C SER A 140 -2.91 -12.03 3.83
N THR A 141 -3.21 -12.35 5.08
CA THR A 141 -4.38 -13.15 5.47
C THR A 141 -5.39 -12.34 6.30
N LEU A 142 -5.23 -11.01 6.30
CA LEU A 142 -6.02 -10.08 7.10
C LEU A 142 -7.49 -10.09 6.65
N SER A 143 -8.42 -10.11 7.60
CA SER A 143 -9.83 -9.85 7.34
C SER A 143 -10.16 -8.37 7.58
N VAL A 144 -11.21 -7.87 6.94
CA VAL A 144 -11.63 -6.45 7.08
C VAL A 144 -11.98 -6.13 8.54
N ASP A 145 -12.65 -7.03 9.26
CA ASP A 145 -12.99 -6.83 10.67
C ASP A 145 -11.74 -6.80 11.58
N ALA A 146 -10.73 -7.61 11.27
CA ALA A 146 -9.46 -7.58 11.99
C ALA A 146 -8.69 -6.28 11.73
N ALA A 147 -8.69 -5.79 10.49
CA ALA A 147 -8.08 -4.50 10.15
C ALA A 147 -8.70 -3.35 10.98
N VAL A 148 -10.02 -3.33 11.11
CA VAL A 148 -10.73 -2.34 11.93
C VAL A 148 -10.39 -2.50 13.42
N ARG A 149 -10.43 -3.73 13.96
CA ARG A 149 -10.07 -3.99 15.37
C ARG A 149 -8.66 -3.53 15.70
N ASN A 150 -7.68 -3.87 14.86
CA ASN A 150 -6.29 -3.45 15.03
C ASN A 150 -6.16 -1.93 15.07
N MET A 151 -6.88 -1.20 14.21
CA MET A 151 -6.85 0.27 14.19
C MET A 151 -7.56 0.92 15.39
N VAL A 152 -8.53 0.26 16.00
CA VAL A 152 -9.17 0.71 17.25
C VAL A 152 -8.23 0.49 18.43
N GLU A 153 -7.65 -0.71 18.56
CA GLU A 153 -6.69 -1.05 19.63
C GLU A 153 -5.42 -0.19 19.56
N LEU A 154 -5.00 0.24 18.36
CA LEU A 154 -3.88 1.19 18.19
C LEU A 154 -4.12 2.57 18.80
N ARG A 155 -5.38 2.97 19.07
CA ARG A 155 -5.70 4.27 19.66
C ARG A 155 -5.58 4.28 21.18
N GLU A 156 -5.63 3.10 21.81
CA GLU A 156 -5.40 2.90 23.24
C GLU A 156 -3.89 2.96 23.57
#